data_AF-A0A443RBI2-F1
#
_entry.id   AF-A0A443RBI2-F1
#
_cell.length_a   1.000
_cell.length_b   1.000
_cell.length_c   1.000
_cell.angle_alpha   90.00
_cell.angle_beta   90.00
_cell.angle_gamma   90.00
#
_symmetry.space_group_name_H-M   'P 1'
#
loop_
_entity.id
_entity.type
_entity.pdbx_description
1 polymer ?
#
loop_
_entity_poly.entity_id
_entity_poly.type
_entity_poly.pdbx_seq_one_letter_code
_entity_poly.pdbx_strand_id
1 'polypeptide(L)'
;MMLQKEELEQKHLHLVQIVESEKTAKWQYTQQCEELTMEIKKLRSELNTLKRNWRLTPNLSLSEDDDNTEDLRKIKKVQSFFRGWLCRRRWKQIVNEYINSPHAENMRKRNSLVFRMVEAEEEYVEQLQLLVSGFLRPLKMAASSQKPPCTHDEVNSIFLNSETIMFLHQIFIKGLTARMESWPTLVLGDLFDMLLPMLVIYQEYVRNHHFSLQVLAECKQKEKFAQLLRRLEEKPALQGRTLETFLTYPMHQVS
;
A
#
# COMPACT_ATOMS: atom_id res chain seq x y z
N MET A 1 -19.11 -3.83 31.32
CA MET A 1 -18.41 -5.12 31.16
C MET A 1 -19.35 -6.25 30.70
N MET A 2 -20.50 -6.49 31.36
CA MET A 2 -21.49 -7.49 30.91
C MET A 2 -22.06 -7.23 29.51
N LEU A 3 -22.47 -6.00 29.20
CA LEU A 3 -23.03 -5.63 27.87
C LEU A 3 -22.05 -5.87 26.71
N GLN A 4 -20.75 -5.59 26.90
CA GLN A 4 -19.73 -5.84 25.89
C GLN A 4 -19.49 -7.34 25.67
N LYS A 5 -19.61 -8.15 26.73
CA LYS A 5 -19.50 -9.61 26.64
C LYS A 5 -20.68 -10.19 25.87
N GLU A 6 -21.88 -9.70 26.14
CA GLU A 6 -23.11 -10.13 25.45
C GLU A 6 -23.11 -9.72 23.96
N GLU A 7 -22.63 -8.52 23.64
CA GLU A 7 -22.44 -8.08 22.25
C GLU A 7 -21.39 -8.92 21.50
N LEU A 8 -20.31 -9.31 22.18
CA LEU A 8 -19.27 -10.16 21.61
C LEU A 8 -19.79 -11.59 21.37
N GLU A 9 -20.58 -12.13 22.29
CA GLU A 9 -21.24 -13.44 22.13
C GLU A 9 -22.22 -13.45 20.97
N GLN A 10 -23.02 -12.39 20.78
CA GLN A 10 -23.90 -12.24 19.61
C GLN A 10 -23.12 -12.18 18.29
N LYS A 11 -22.02 -11.42 18.25
CA LYS A 11 -21.14 -11.37 17.06
C LYS A 11 -20.50 -12.72 16.76
N HIS A 12 -20.08 -13.45 17.79
CA HIS A 12 -19.52 -14.79 17.63
C HIS A 12 -20.56 -15.77 17.06
N LEU A 13 -21.79 -15.77 17.59
CA LEU A 13 -22.87 -16.61 17.10
C LEU A 13 -23.22 -16.30 15.63
N HIS A 14 -23.26 -15.02 15.26
CA HIS A 14 -23.51 -14.61 13.88
C HIS A 14 -22.40 -15.07 12.93
N LEU A 15 -21.13 -14.97 13.34
CA LEU A 15 -20.00 -15.48 12.54
C LEU A 15 -20.08 -17.00 12.35
N VAL A 16 -20.47 -17.75 13.38
CA VAL A 16 -20.66 -19.20 13.28
C VAL A 16 -21.76 -19.54 12.26
N GLN A 17 -22.89 -18.83 12.30
CA GLN A 17 -23.97 -19.00 11.31
C GLN A 17 -23.51 -18.69 9.88
N ILE A 18 -22.73 -17.63 9.68
CA ILE A 18 -22.16 -17.30 8.36
C ILE A 18 -21.27 -18.44 7.88
N VAL A 19 -20.35 -18.92 8.73
CA VAL A 19 -19.42 -20.01 8.38
C VAL A 19 -20.17 -21.31 8.05
N GLU A 20 -21.23 -21.63 8.79
CA GLU A 20 -22.08 -22.79 8.48
C GLU A 20 -22.80 -22.61 7.16
N SER A 21 -23.39 -21.45 6.90
CA SER A 21 -24.08 -21.16 5.62
C SER A 21 -23.13 -21.25 4.42
N GLU A 22 -21.90 -20.75 4.53
CA GLU A 22 -20.89 -20.85 3.48
C GLU A 22 -20.43 -22.29 3.27
N LYS A 23 -20.29 -23.09 4.33
CA LYS A 23 -19.98 -24.52 4.23
C LYS A 23 -21.08 -25.27 3.48
N THR A 24 -22.34 -25.03 3.82
CA THR A 24 -23.48 -25.67 3.15
C THR A 24 -23.59 -25.25 1.70
N ALA A 25 -23.42 -23.96 1.39
CA ALA A 25 -23.42 -23.45 0.02
C ALA A 25 -22.29 -24.08 -0.81
N LYS A 26 -21.06 -24.15 -0.27
CA LYS A 26 -19.92 -24.80 -0.91
C LYS A 26 -20.19 -26.28 -1.18
N TRP A 27 -20.81 -26.99 -0.22
CA TRP A 27 -21.16 -28.39 -0.40
C TRP A 27 -22.18 -28.57 -1.53
N GLN A 28 -23.24 -27.77 -1.57
CA GLN A 28 -24.25 -27.78 -2.63
C GLN A 28 -23.64 -27.49 -4.01
N TYR A 29 -22.77 -26.48 -4.13
CA TYR A 29 -22.07 -26.21 -5.38
C TYR A 29 -21.17 -27.36 -5.83
N THR A 30 -20.55 -28.07 -4.89
CA THR A 30 -19.71 -29.24 -5.19
C THR A 30 -20.56 -30.37 -5.75
N GLN A 31 -21.68 -30.68 -5.09
CA GLN A 31 -22.63 -31.70 -5.55
C GLN A 31 -23.19 -31.37 -6.94
N GLN A 32 -23.58 -30.11 -7.17
CA GLN A 32 -24.07 -29.66 -8.47
C GLN A 32 -23.00 -29.80 -9.57
N CYS A 33 -21.74 -29.51 -9.27
CA CYS A 33 -20.63 -29.73 -10.20
C CYS A 33 -20.43 -31.21 -10.55
N GLU A 34 -20.59 -32.12 -9.58
CA GLU A 34 -20.48 -33.56 -9.77
C GLU A 34 -21.62 -34.10 -10.63
N GLU A 35 -22.86 -33.67 -10.37
CA GLU A 35 -24.04 -34.02 -11.17
C GLU A 35 -23.90 -33.59 -12.63
N LEU A 36 -23.51 -32.33 -12.88
CA LEU A 36 -23.25 -31.83 -14.23
C LEU A 36 -22.10 -32.60 -14.90
N THR A 37 -21.10 -33.02 -14.15
CA THR A 37 -19.98 -33.81 -14.68
C THR A 37 -20.42 -35.21 -15.09
N MET A 38 -21.30 -35.85 -14.33
CA MET A 38 -21.91 -37.14 -14.68
C MET A 38 -22.80 -37.01 -15.92
N GLU A 39 -23.60 -35.94 -16.01
CA GLU A 39 -24.46 -35.68 -17.15
C GLU A 39 -23.66 -35.46 -18.44
N ILE A 40 -22.57 -34.69 -18.38
CA ILE A 40 -21.64 -34.52 -19.51
C ILE A 40 -21.04 -35.86 -19.94
N LYS A 41 -20.66 -36.74 -19.00
CA LYS A 41 -20.16 -38.09 -19.33
C LYS A 41 -21.23 -38.93 -20.03
N LYS A 42 -22.48 -38.88 -19.56
CA LYS A 42 -23.62 -39.59 -20.16
C LYS A 42 -23.89 -39.11 -21.59
N LEU A 43 -24.04 -37.80 -21.80
CA LEU A 43 -24.28 -37.21 -23.12
C LEU A 43 -23.15 -37.53 -24.11
N ARG A 44 -21.89 -37.54 -23.65
CA ARG A 44 -20.74 -37.97 -24.48
C ARG A 44 -20.83 -39.43 -24.90
N SER A 45 -21.29 -40.31 -24.01
CA SER A 45 -21.47 -41.73 -24.32
C SER A 45 -22.62 -41.93 -25.33
N GLU A 46 -23.75 -41.26 -25.14
CA GLU A 46 -24.89 -41.29 -26.07
C GLU A 46 -24.48 -40.80 -27.46
N LEU A 47 -23.77 -39.67 -27.52
CA LEU A 47 -23.27 -39.11 -28.78
C LEU A 47 -22.31 -40.08 -29.49
N ASN A 48 -21.45 -40.78 -28.74
CA ASN A 48 -20.58 -41.82 -29.31
C ASN A 48 -21.36 -43.03 -29.83
N THR A 49 -22.43 -43.45 -29.16
CA THR A 49 -23.28 -44.56 -29.63
C THR A 49 -24.04 -44.19 -30.90
N LEU A 50 -24.67 -43.01 -30.93
CA LEU A 50 -25.34 -42.46 -32.12
C LEU A 50 -24.37 -42.36 -33.29
N LYS A 51 -23.15 -41.85 -33.05
CA LYS A 51 -22.10 -41.78 -34.07
C LYS A 51 -21.67 -43.15 -34.60
N ARG A 52 -21.72 -44.19 -33.78
CA ARG A 52 -21.43 -45.58 -34.18
C ARG A 52 -22.55 -46.16 -35.04
N ASN A 53 -23.81 -45.90 -34.67
CA ASN A 53 -24.99 -46.34 -35.44
C ASN A 53 -25.03 -45.71 -36.84
N TRP A 54 -24.70 -44.42 -36.96
CA TRP A 54 -24.57 -43.73 -38.25
C TRP A 54 -23.47 -44.31 -39.17
N ARG A 55 -22.46 -44.99 -38.62
CA ARG A 55 -21.39 -45.63 -39.43
C ARG A 55 -21.77 -47.01 -39.95
N LEU A 56 -22.85 -47.62 -39.45
CA LEU A 56 -23.22 -49.01 -39.73
C LEU A 56 -24.33 -49.14 -40.79
N THR A 57 -24.90 -48.05 -41.30
CA THR A 57 -25.79 -48.05 -42.47
C THR A 57 -24.99 -48.17 -43.78
N PRO A 58 -25.10 -49.27 -44.55
CA PRO A 58 -24.34 -49.42 -45.80
C PRO A 58 -25.08 -48.86 -47.03
N ASN A 59 -24.32 -48.07 -47.80
CA ASN A 59 -24.34 -47.78 -49.24
C ASN A 59 -25.38 -46.81 -49.85
N LEU A 60 -24.89 -45.70 -50.46
CA LEU A 60 -24.82 -45.47 -51.93
C LEU A 60 -24.33 -44.04 -52.32
N SER A 61 -23.02 -43.81 -52.56
CA SER A 61 -22.47 -42.77 -53.51
C SER A 61 -20.94 -42.59 -53.37
N LEU A 62 -20.18 -43.20 -54.29
CA LEU A 62 -18.74 -43.03 -54.46
C LEU A 62 -18.42 -41.69 -55.15
N SER A 63 -18.38 -40.60 -54.38
CA SER A 63 -17.71 -39.32 -54.72
C SER A 63 -17.85 -38.25 -53.62
N GLU A 64 -18.67 -38.48 -52.58
CA GLU A 64 -18.98 -37.47 -51.54
C GLU A 64 -18.12 -37.55 -50.27
N ASP A 65 -17.23 -38.55 -50.15
CA ASP A 65 -16.44 -38.80 -48.94
C ASP A 65 -15.24 -37.85 -48.75
N ASP A 66 -14.63 -37.36 -49.83
CA ASP A 66 -13.51 -36.39 -49.74
C ASP A 66 -14.02 -34.99 -49.37
N ASP A 67 -15.13 -34.55 -49.97
CA ASP A 67 -15.78 -33.27 -49.67
C ASP A 67 -16.38 -33.27 -48.26
N ASN A 68 -17.01 -34.37 -47.81
CA ASN A 68 -17.42 -34.53 -46.41
C ASN A 68 -16.25 -34.51 -45.42
N THR A 69 -15.09 -35.04 -45.81
CA THR A 69 -13.89 -35.03 -44.96
C THR A 69 -13.28 -33.63 -44.86
N GLU A 70 -13.30 -32.88 -45.97
CA GLU A 70 -12.89 -31.48 -46.04
C GLU A 70 -13.85 -30.56 -45.27
N ASP A 71 -15.16 -30.76 -45.40
CA ASP A 71 -16.19 -30.02 -44.68
C ASP A 71 -16.19 -30.35 -43.18
N LEU A 72 -15.98 -31.61 -42.80
CA LEU A 72 -15.78 -31.99 -41.40
C LEU A 72 -14.51 -31.34 -40.83
N ARG A 73 -13.45 -31.17 -41.63
CA ARG A 73 -12.24 -30.40 -41.24
C ARG A 73 -12.56 -28.92 -41.08
N LYS A 74 -13.32 -28.30 -41.99
CA LYS A 74 -13.78 -26.89 -41.88
C LYS A 74 -14.63 -26.68 -40.63
N ILE A 75 -15.61 -27.55 -40.37
CA ILE A 75 -16.46 -27.51 -39.17
C ILE A 75 -15.61 -27.61 -37.90
N LYS A 76 -14.65 -28.54 -37.83
CA LYS A 76 -13.75 -28.66 -36.67
C LYS A 76 -12.89 -27.40 -36.46
N LYS A 77 -12.38 -26.79 -37.54
CA LYS A 77 -11.63 -25.52 -37.48
C LYS A 77 -12.51 -24.38 -36.95
N VAL A 78 -13.72 -24.24 -37.48
CA VAL A 78 -14.71 -23.24 -37.03
C VAL A 78 -15.06 -23.48 -35.56
N GLN A 79 -15.38 -24.71 -35.14
CA GLN A 79 -15.67 -25.03 -33.74
C GLN A 79 -14.48 -24.75 -32.82
N SER A 80 -13.24 -25.04 -33.25
CA SER A 80 -12.03 -24.70 -32.51
C SER A 80 -11.89 -23.19 -32.34
N PHE A 81 -12.11 -22.43 -33.41
CA PHE A 81 -12.11 -20.96 -33.38
C PHE A 81 -13.18 -20.41 -32.44
N PHE A 82 -14.41 -20.92 -32.52
CA PHE A 82 -15.52 -20.54 -31.64
C PHE A 82 -15.25 -20.88 -30.17
N ARG A 83 -14.69 -22.06 -29.87
CA ARG A 83 -14.28 -22.42 -28.50
C ARG A 83 -13.22 -21.45 -27.98
N GLY A 84 -12.19 -21.15 -28.77
CA GLY A 84 -11.16 -20.17 -28.41
C GLY A 84 -11.70 -18.75 -28.22
N TRP A 85 -12.61 -18.32 -29.10
CA TRP A 85 -13.29 -17.02 -29.00
C TRP A 85 -14.17 -16.94 -27.75
N LEU A 86 -14.98 -17.96 -27.46
CA LEU A 86 -15.80 -18.05 -26.25
C LEU A 86 -14.95 -18.02 -24.99
N CYS A 87 -13.83 -18.74 -24.95
CA CYS A 87 -12.88 -18.70 -23.84
C CYS A 87 -12.32 -17.29 -23.63
N ARG A 88 -11.87 -16.62 -24.69
CA ARG A 88 -11.38 -15.22 -24.60
C ARG A 88 -12.46 -14.26 -24.14
N ARG A 89 -13.69 -14.39 -24.63
CA ARG A 89 -14.82 -13.55 -24.22
C ARG A 89 -15.17 -13.74 -22.75
N ARG A 90 -15.24 -15.00 -22.30
CA ARG A 90 -15.50 -15.34 -20.90
C ARG A 90 -14.37 -14.85 -19.99
N TRP A 91 -13.11 -15.01 -20.40
CA TRP A 91 -11.97 -14.46 -19.66
C TRP A 91 -12.04 -12.94 -19.54
N LYS A 92 -12.32 -12.24 -20.65
CA LYS A 92 -12.50 -10.78 -20.65
C LYS A 92 -13.60 -10.35 -19.69
N GLN A 93 -14.71 -11.09 -19.64
CA GLN A 93 -15.80 -10.83 -18.71
C GLN A 93 -15.36 -11.02 -17.24
N ILE A 94 -14.74 -12.14 -16.90
CA ILE A 94 -14.23 -12.42 -15.54
C ILE A 94 -13.24 -11.36 -15.09
N VAL A 95 -12.28 -10.99 -15.96
CA VAL A 95 -11.31 -9.93 -15.66
C VAL A 95 -12.00 -8.60 -15.43
N ASN A 96 -12.99 -8.24 -16.25
CA ASN A 96 -13.73 -7.00 -16.08
C ASN A 96 -14.56 -6.98 -14.79
N GLU A 97 -15.21 -8.08 -14.46
CA GLU A 97 -15.93 -8.25 -13.18
C GLU A 97 -14.97 -8.12 -11.99
N TYR A 98 -13.78 -8.71 -12.06
CA TYR A 98 -12.77 -8.57 -11.01
C TYR A 98 -12.25 -7.14 -10.89
N ILE A 99 -11.88 -6.48 -12.00
CA ILE A 99 -11.34 -5.10 -11.98
C ILE A 99 -12.35 -4.11 -11.38
N ASN A 100 -13.64 -4.32 -11.66
CA ASN A 100 -14.74 -3.51 -11.13
C ASN A 100 -15.28 -4.02 -9.78
N SER A 101 -14.71 -5.10 -9.23
CA SER A 101 -15.14 -5.63 -7.94
C SER A 101 -14.75 -4.67 -6.80
N PRO A 102 -15.56 -4.61 -5.72
CA PRO A 102 -15.21 -3.84 -4.52
C PRO A 102 -13.87 -4.25 -3.92
N HIS A 103 -13.50 -5.53 -4.02
CA HIS A 103 -12.22 -6.03 -3.53
C HIS A 103 -11.04 -5.42 -4.28
N ALA A 104 -11.07 -5.41 -5.62
CA ALA A 104 -10.00 -4.81 -6.43
C ALA A 104 -9.92 -3.29 -6.22
N GLU A 105 -11.05 -2.62 -6.02
CA GLU A 105 -11.05 -1.20 -5.64
C GLU A 105 -10.42 -0.97 -4.27
N ASN A 106 -10.78 -1.74 -3.25
CA ASN A 106 -10.20 -1.64 -1.90
C ASN A 106 -8.70 -1.94 -1.90
N MET A 107 -8.25 -2.93 -2.69
CA MET A 107 -6.82 -3.19 -2.88
C MET A 107 -6.13 -1.98 -3.52
N ARG A 108 -6.67 -1.39 -4.59
CA ARG A 108 -6.09 -0.17 -5.18
C ARG A 108 -6.02 0.99 -4.19
N LYS A 109 -7.08 1.21 -3.39
CA LYS A 109 -7.13 2.24 -2.36
C LYS A 109 -6.06 2.02 -1.29
N ARG A 110 -5.97 0.81 -0.74
CA ARG A 110 -4.93 0.42 0.24
C ARG A 110 -3.54 0.66 -0.34
N ASN A 111 -3.30 0.24 -1.58
CA ASN A 111 -2.00 0.36 -2.22
C ASN A 111 -1.61 1.83 -2.42
N SER A 112 -2.52 2.63 -2.95
CA SER A 112 -2.32 4.08 -3.12
C SER A 112 -2.06 4.79 -1.79
N LEU A 113 -2.71 4.36 -0.69
CA LEU A 113 -2.45 4.91 0.63
C LEU A 113 -1.03 4.57 1.11
N VAL A 114 -0.58 3.32 0.95
CA VAL A 114 0.76 2.89 1.34
C VAL A 114 1.83 3.68 0.57
N PHE A 115 1.71 3.81 -0.75
CA PHE A 115 2.67 4.58 -1.54
C PHE A 115 2.74 6.05 -1.10
N ARG A 116 1.58 6.71 -0.95
CA ARG A 116 1.53 8.10 -0.46
C ARG A 116 2.14 8.25 0.93
N MET A 117 1.95 7.26 1.80
CA MET A 117 2.52 7.29 3.14
C MET A 117 4.04 7.22 3.12
N VAL A 118 4.62 6.34 2.28
CA VAL A 118 6.08 6.25 2.13
C VAL A 118 6.63 7.54 1.53
N GLU A 119 6.03 8.05 0.45
CA GLU A 119 6.43 9.31 -0.18
C GLU A 119 6.39 10.49 0.80
N ALA A 120 5.31 10.62 1.57
CA ALA A 120 5.17 11.67 2.57
C ALA A 120 6.22 11.55 3.69
N GLU A 121 6.52 10.33 4.13
CA GLU A 121 7.53 10.09 5.16
C GLU A 121 8.95 10.38 4.65
N GLU A 122 9.25 10.06 3.39
CA GLU A 122 10.52 10.41 2.74
C GLU A 122 10.72 11.93 2.70
N GLU A 123 9.71 12.67 2.23
CA GLU A 123 9.74 14.13 2.17
C GLU A 123 9.90 14.74 3.57
N TYR A 124 9.19 14.18 4.56
CA TYR A 124 9.26 14.64 5.94
C TYR A 124 10.65 14.45 6.56
N VAL A 125 11.25 13.27 6.41
CA VAL A 125 12.61 12.98 6.88
C VAL A 125 13.63 13.89 6.20
N GLU A 126 13.45 14.18 4.90
CA GLU A 126 14.30 15.12 4.19
C GLU A 126 14.26 16.52 4.82
N GLN A 127 13.07 17.04 5.16
CA GLN A 127 12.94 18.35 5.81
C GLN A 127 13.61 18.38 7.20
N LEU A 128 13.44 17.33 8.00
CA LEU A 128 14.10 17.21 9.31
C LEU A 128 15.63 17.10 9.16
N GLN A 129 16.10 16.40 8.14
CA GLN A 129 17.52 16.28 7.84
C GLN A 129 18.11 17.63 7.40
N LEU A 130 17.37 18.44 6.64
CA LEU A 130 17.77 19.81 6.30
C LEU A 130 17.81 20.72 7.54
N LEU A 131 16.85 20.62 8.46
CA LEU A 131 16.89 21.32 9.74
C LEU A 131 18.17 20.99 10.53
N VAL A 132 18.48 19.70 10.66
CA VAL A 132 19.62 19.23 11.46
C VAL A 132 20.96 19.52 10.78
N SER A 133 21.12 19.14 9.51
CA SER A 133 22.39 19.27 8.78
C SER A 133 22.64 20.70 8.28
N GLY A 134 21.58 21.43 7.93
CA GLY A 134 21.64 22.78 7.39
C GLY A 134 21.83 23.84 8.46
N PHE A 135 21.25 23.66 9.66
CA PHE A 135 21.26 24.65 10.74
C PHE A 135 21.87 24.13 12.03
N LEU A 136 21.34 23.06 12.63
CA LEU A 136 21.76 22.60 13.96
C LEU A 136 23.26 22.30 14.02
N ARG A 137 23.77 21.48 13.09
CA ARG A 137 25.19 21.09 13.08
C ARG A 137 26.11 22.30 12.86
N PRO A 138 25.89 23.17 11.85
CA PRO A 138 26.68 24.40 11.70
C PRO A 138 26.64 25.33 12.92
N LEU A 139 25.49 25.49 13.57
CA LEU A 139 25.36 26.34 14.75
C LEU A 139 26.02 25.74 15.99
N LYS A 140 25.92 24.41 16.20
CA LYS A 140 26.69 23.69 17.22
C LYS A 140 28.20 23.87 17.01
N MET A 141 28.67 23.77 15.76
CA MET A 141 30.08 24.00 15.43
C MET A 141 30.51 25.46 15.68
N ALA A 142 29.67 26.43 15.32
CA ALA A 142 29.96 27.85 15.54
C ALA A 142 30.01 28.19 17.04
N ALA A 143 29.17 27.55 17.86
CA ALA A 143 29.16 27.70 19.31
C ALA A 143 30.46 27.19 19.98
N SER A 144 31.18 26.26 19.35
CA SER A 144 32.50 25.78 19.82
C SER A 144 33.68 26.62 19.33
N SER A 145 33.44 27.71 18.59
CA SER A 145 34.53 28.58 18.09
C SER A 145 35.12 29.45 19.20
N GLN A 146 36.33 29.99 18.97
CA GLN A 146 37.01 30.89 19.92
C GLN A 146 36.24 32.19 20.22
N LYS A 147 35.35 32.62 19.31
CA LYS A 147 34.48 33.80 19.48
C LYS A 147 33.06 33.43 19.03
N PRO A 148 32.32 32.67 19.86
CA PRO A 148 31.08 32.05 19.43
C PRO A 148 29.97 33.10 19.21
N PRO A 149 29.19 32.99 18.11
CA PRO A 149 28.06 33.88 17.86
C PRO A 149 26.83 33.55 18.73
N CYS A 150 26.75 32.32 19.25
CA CYS A 150 25.73 31.81 20.15
C CYS A 150 26.33 30.77 21.11
N THR A 151 25.72 30.55 22.27
CA THR A 151 26.17 29.53 23.23
C THR A 151 25.62 28.15 22.90
N HIS A 152 26.21 27.09 23.46
CA HIS A 152 25.67 25.74 23.33
C HIS A 152 24.26 25.62 23.91
N ASP A 153 23.98 26.31 25.02
CA ASP A 153 22.65 26.32 25.66
C ASP A 153 21.60 27.01 24.80
N GLU A 154 21.97 28.11 24.13
CA GLU A 154 21.09 28.79 23.16
C GLU A 154 20.75 27.86 22.00
N VAL A 155 21.75 27.17 21.43
CA VAL A 155 21.53 26.22 20.34
C VAL A 155 20.64 25.05 20.81
N ASN A 156 20.91 24.47 21.98
CA ASN A 156 20.09 23.38 22.51
C ASN A 156 18.65 23.84 22.80
N SER A 157 18.46 25.09 23.25
CA SER A 157 17.12 25.67 23.49
C SER A 157 16.35 25.94 22.19
N ILE A 158 17.03 26.36 21.12
CA ILE A 158 16.41 26.60 19.81
C ILE A 158 15.98 25.28 19.16
N PHE A 159 16.85 24.27 19.14
CA PHE A 159 16.57 23.03 18.40
C PHE A 159 15.88 21.94 19.25
N LEU A 160 15.83 22.09 20.57
CA LEU A 160 15.19 21.14 21.48
C LEU A 160 15.67 19.69 21.18
N ASN A 161 14.74 18.74 21.13
CA ASN A 161 14.97 17.34 20.77
C ASN A 161 14.76 17.06 19.26
N SER A 162 14.88 18.07 18.37
CA SER A 162 14.64 17.89 16.91
C SER A 162 15.56 16.85 16.26
N GLU A 163 16.80 16.72 16.74
CA GLU A 163 17.75 15.71 16.27
C GLU A 163 17.30 14.28 16.61
N THR A 164 16.71 14.10 17.80
CA THR A 164 16.10 12.83 18.21
C THR A 164 14.88 12.50 17.36
N ILE A 165 14.02 13.49 17.09
CA ILE A 165 12.85 13.33 16.21
C ILE A 165 13.29 12.89 14.80
N MET A 166 14.26 13.59 14.21
CA MET A 166 14.84 13.21 12.90
C MET A 166 15.35 11.76 12.91
N PHE A 167 16.09 11.36 13.94
CA PHE A 167 16.64 10.01 14.03
C PHE A 167 15.54 8.93 14.09
N LEU A 168 14.46 9.17 14.84
CA LEU A 168 13.35 8.23 14.96
C LEU A 168 12.60 8.06 13.64
N HIS A 169 12.29 9.17 12.96
CA HIS A 169 11.66 9.11 11.64
C HIS A 169 12.58 8.46 10.60
N GLN A 170 13.89 8.65 10.72
CA GLN A 170 14.85 7.95 9.87
C GLN A 170 14.90 6.43 10.11
N ILE A 171 14.64 5.96 11.35
CA ILE A 171 14.44 4.53 11.62
C ILE A 171 13.12 4.05 11.01
N PHE A 172 12.05 4.82 11.18
CA PHE A 172 10.72 4.48 10.69
C PHE A 172 10.68 4.34 9.17
N ILE A 173 11.23 5.30 8.42
CA ILE A 173 11.29 5.21 6.95
C ILE A 173 12.12 4.02 6.49
N LYS A 174 13.25 3.71 7.13
CA LYS A 174 14.02 2.49 6.80
C LYS A 174 13.20 1.23 7.01
N GLY A 175 12.41 1.17 8.08
CA GLY A 175 11.45 0.09 8.32
C GLY A 175 10.38 0.00 7.23
N LEU A 176 9.81 1.15 6.83
CA LEU A 176 8.83 1.23 5.75
C LEU A 176 9.41 0.74 4.41
N THR A 177 10.55 1.28 3.99
CA THR A 177 11.22 0.90 2.73
C THR A 177 11.54 -0.59 2.71
N ALA A 178 12.04 -1.17 3.82
CA ALA A 178 12.30 -2.60 3.90
C ALA A 178 11.01 -3.45 3.71
N ARG A 179 9.86 -3.00 4.22
CA ARG A 179 8.58 -3.69 4.01
C ARG A 179 8.05 -3.54 2.58
N MET A 180 8.39 -2.46 1.89
CA MET A 180 8.03 -2.27 0.49
C MET A 180 8.67 -3.33 -0.43
N GLU A 181 9.79 -3.94 -0.05
CA GLU A 181 10.38 -5.06 -0.79
C GLU A 181 9.47 -6.30 -0.83
N SER A 182 8.59 -6.45 0.18
CA SER A 182 7.62 -7.56 0.29
C SER A 182 6.26 -7.24 -0.36
N TRP A 183 6.20 -6.21 -1.22
CA TRP A 183 5.01 -5.86 -1.97
C TRP A 183 4.53 -7.03 -2.87
N PRO A 184 3.23 -7.36 -2.94
CA PRO A 184 2.04 -6.68 -2.38
C PRO A 184 1.55 -7.23 -1.02
N THR A 185 2.24 -8.21 -0.44
CA THR A 185 1.81 -8.94 0.78
C THR A 185 2.27 -8.30 2.08
N LEU A 186 2.85 -7.10 2.03
CA LEU A 186 3.40 -6.42 3.18
C LEU A 186 2.38 -6.16 4.30
N VAL A 187 2.89 -6.16 5.53
CA VAL A 187 2.18 -5.81 6.76
C VAL A 187 2.97 -4.69 7.43
N LEU A 188 2.28 -3.62 7.81
CA LEU A 188 2.87 -2.42 8.42
C LEU A 188 2.49 -2.24 9.90
N GLY A 189 1.57 -3.07 10.43
CA GLY A 189 0.94 -2.86 11.73
C GLY A 189 1.94 -2.70 12.89
N ASP A 190 2.96 -3.56 12.91
CA ASP A 190 4.04 -3.54 13.91
C ASP A 190 4.98 -2.34 13.78
N LEU A 191 5.07 -1.71 12.60
CA LEU A 191 5.82 -0.46 12.46
C LEU A 191 5.13 0.70 13.18
N PHE A 192 3.79 0.68 13.27
CA PHE A 192 3.05 1.72 13.98
C PHE A 192 3.22 1.65 15.50
N ASP A 193 3.54 0.47 16.05
CA ASP A 193 3.88 0.34 17.47
C ASP A 193 5.14 1.15 17.84
N MET A 194 6.03 1.39 16.87
CA MET A 194 7.20 2.25 17.04
C MET A 194 6.85 3.75 17.11
N LEU A 195 5.65 4.16 16.65
CA LEU A 195 5.23 5.57 16.69
C LEU A 195 4.71 5.99 18.07
N LEU A 196 4.18 5.06 18.88
CA LEU A 196 3.66 5.38 20.21
C LEU A 196 4.72 6.04 21.12
N PRO A 197 5.95 5.51 21.24
CA PRO A 197 7.02 6.18 21.97
C PRO A 197 7.41 7.54 21.37
N MET A 198 7.27 7.73 20.04
CA MET A 198 7.59 9.00 19.40
C MET A 198 6.66 10.12 19.86
N LEU A 199 5.37 9.83 20.10
CA LEU A 199 4.40 10.83 20.57
C LEU A 199 4.84 11.50 21.88
N VAL A 200 5.47 10.74 22.79
CA VAL A 200 6.00 11.27 24.05
C VAL A 200 7.12 12.27 23.80
N ILE A 201 7.97 12.00 22.82
CA ILE A 201 9.11 12.86 22.43
C ILE A 201 8.60 14.14 21.75
N TYR A 202 7.55 14.02 20.92
CA TYR A 202 6.88 15.17 20.31
C TYR A 202 6.23 16.09 21.34
N GLN A 203 5.66 15.53 22.42
CA GLN A 203 5.06 16.34 23.48
C GLN A 203 6.06 17.33 24.09
N GLU A 204 7.30 16.90 24.29
CA GLU A 204 8.37 17.78 24.78
C GLU A 204 8.68 18.90 23.78
N TYR A 205 8.78 18.57 22.48
CA TYR A 205 9.04 19.55 21.44
C TYR A 205 7.93 20.61 21.36
N VAL A 206 6.68 20.15 21.24
CA VAL A 206 5.49 21.02 21.11
C VAL A 206 5.35 21.94 22.33
N ARG A 207 5.52 21.40 23.55
CA ARG A 207 5.42 22.17 24.79
C ARG A 207 6.46 23.30 24.87
N ASN A 208 7.68 23.03 24.41
CA ASN A 208 8.81 23.96 24.53
C ASN A 208 9.03 24.81 23.27
N HIS A 209 8.27 24.61 22.19
CA HIS A 209 8.47 25.27 20.91
C HIS A 209 8.36 26.80 20.99
N HIS A 210 7.42 27.32 21.78
CA HIS A 210 7.29 28.77 21.97
C HIS A 210 8.55 29.39 22.59
N PHE A 211 9.13 28.72 23.59
CA PHE A 211 10.38 29.15 24.22
C PHE A 211 11.57 29.08 23.24
N SER A 212 11.64 28.02 22.42
CA SER A 212 12.62 27.90 21.34
C SER A 212 12.61 29.11 20.39
N LEU A 213 11.43 29.55 19.94
CA LEU A 213 11.29 30.71 19.06
C LEU A 213 11.68 32.02 19.76
N GLN A 214 11.41 32.16 21.06
CA GLN A 214 11.85 33.33 21.82
C GLN A 214 13.38 33.41 21.89
N VAL A 215 14.06 32.30 22.22
CA VAL A 215 15.53 32.26 22.25
C VAL A 215 16.10 32.54 20.87
N LEU A 216 15.49 32.02 19.80
CA LEU A 216 15.90 32.33 18.43
C LEU A 216 15.79 33.85 18.14
N ALA A 217 14.69 34.49 18.55
CA ALA A 217 14.51 35.93 18.37
C ALA A 217 15.56 36.75 19.11
N GLU A 218 15.92 36.35 20.34
CA GLU A 218 17.00 36.98 21.13
C GLU A 218 18.37 36.79 20.44
N CYS A 219 18.67 35.59 19.95
CA CYS A 219 19.90 35.33 19.19
C CYS A 219 19.97 36.16 17.90
N LYS A 220 18.84 36.39 17.20
CA LYS A 220 18.79 37.23 15.99
C LYS A 220 19.15 38.70 16.25
N GLN A 221 19.04 39.20 17.48
CA GLN A 221 19.52 40.55 17.83
C GLN A 221 21.05 40.66 17.82
N LYS A 222 21.76 39.54 17.94
CA LYS A 222 23.23 39.50 17.87
C LYS A 222 23.65 39.54 16.41
N GLU A 223 24.33 40.61 16.00
CA GLU A 223 24.69 40.84 14.60
C GLU A 223 25.50 39.68 13.97
N LYS A 224 26.44 39.10 14.72
CA LYS A 224 27.23 37.95 14.27
C LYS A 224 26.38 36.70 14.01
N PHE A 225 25.39 36.44 14.86
CA PHE A 225 24.48 35.32 14.70
C PHE A 225 23.54 35.56 13.51
N ALA A 226 23.00 36.77 13.38
CA ALA A 226 22.15 37.14 12.25
C ALA A 226 22.87 37.01 10.90
N GLN A 227 24.14 37.42 10.82
CA GLN A 227 24.96 37.25 9.61
C GLN A 227 25.23 35.77 9.30
N LEU A 228 25.54 34.96 10.32
CA LEU A 228 25.72 33.53 10.15
C LEU A 228 24.44 32.86 9.66
N LEU A 229 23.30 33.18 10.27
CA LEU A 229 22.00 32.61 9.92
C LEU A 229 21.62 32.93 8.47
N ARG A 230 21.77 34.19 8.03
CA ARG A 230 21.52 34.56 6.63
C ARG A 230 22.36 33.73 5.64
N ARG A 231 23.65 33.53 5.93
CA ARG A 231 24.52 32.68 5.11
C ARG A 231 24.06 31.23 5.07
N LEU A 232 23.47 30.73 6.16
CA LEU A 232 22.91 29.39 6.19
C LEU A 232 21.64 29.34 5.32
N GLU A 233 20.71 30.29 5.47
CA GLU A 233 19.45 30.37 4.73
C GLU A 233 19.62 30.59 3.22
N GLU A 234 20.71 31.23 2.78
CA GLU A 234 21.07 31.42 1.37
C GLU A 234 21.48 30.11 0.66
N LYS A 235 21.67 29.01 1.39
CA LYS A 235 22.03 27.72 0.77
C LYS A 235 20.90 27.23 -0.14
N PRO A 236 21.19 26.83 -1.39
CA PRO A 236 20.17 26.43 -2.36
C PRO A 236 19.33 25.22 -1.88
N ALA A 237 19.92 24.32 -1.09
CA ALA A 237 19.23 23.16 -0.52
C ALA A 237 18.05 23.54 0.40
N LEU A 238 18.05 24.74 0.99
CA LEU A 238 16.99 25.21 1.89
C LEU A 238 15.85 25.92 1.14
N GLN A 239 16.01 26.15 -0.16
CA GLN A 239 15.00 26.76 -1.04
C GLN A 239 14.52 28.14 -0.55
N GLY A 240 15.39 28.90 0.11
CA GLY A 240 15.05 30.23 0.66
C GLY A 240 14.10 30.20 1.86
N ARG A 241 13.89 29.04 2.49
CA ARG A 241 13.05 28.91 3.69
C ARG A 241 13.84 29.30 4.94
N THR A 242 13.18 30.01 5.85
CA THR A 242 13.76 30.49 7.11
C THR A 242 13.91 29.36 8.13
N LEU A 243 14.81 29.53 9.10
CA LEU A 243 14.95 28.59 10.21
C LEU A 243 13.63 28.43 10.99
N GLU A 244 12.87 29.51 11.19
CA GLU A 244 11.55 29.44 11.83
C GLU A 244 10.62 28.47 11.13
N THR A 245 10.55 28.52 9.79
CA THR A 245 9.76 27.58 9.00
C THR A 245 10.23 26.14 9.23
N PHE A 246 11.54 25.92 9.35
CA PHE A 246 12.04 24.56 9.58
C PHE A 246 11.71 24.03 10.98
N LEU A 247 11.64 24.90 11.99
CA LEU A 247 11.28 24.53 13.36
C LEU A 247 9.79 24.17 13.49
N THR A 248 8.92 24.52 12.54
CA THR A 248 7.51 24.11 12.59
C THR A 248 7.25 22.72 11.98
N TYR A 249 8.15 22.18 11.15
CA TYR A 249 7.93 20.86 10.52
C TYR A 249 7.65 19.73 11.51
N PRO A 250 8.38 19.60 12.64
CA PRO A 250 8.05 18.59 13.65
C PRO A 250 6.59 18.64 14.13
N MET A 251 5.98 19.83 14.14
CA MET A 251 4.60 19.99 14.60
C MET A 251 3.56 19.59 13.55
N HIS A 252 3.89 19.71 12.26
CA HIS A 252 2.95 19.42 11.16
C HIS A 252 2.60 17.93 11.06
N GLN A 253 3.48 17.02 11.48
CA GLN A 253 3.26 15.57 11.38
C GLN A 253 2.26 15.03 12.42
N VAL A 254 2.13 15.71 13.56
CA VAL A 254 1.28 15.28 14.69
C VAL A 254 -0.08 16.00 14.70
N SER A 255 -0.24 17.04 13.86
CA SER A 255 -1.47 17.84 13.73
C SER A 255 -2.43 17.24 12.71
#